data_AF-A0A9D4E841-F1
#
_entry.id   AF-A0A9D4E841-F1
#
_cell.length_a   1.000
_cell.length_b   1.000
_cell.length_c   1.000
_cell.angle_alpha   90.00
_cell.angle_beta   90.00
_cell.angle_gamma   90.00
#
_symmetry.space_group_name_H-M   'P 1'
#
loop_
_entity.id
_entity.type
_entity.pdbx_description
1 polymer ?
#
loop_
_entity_poly.entity_id
_entity_poly.type
_entity_poly.pdbx_seq_one_letter_code
_entity_poly.pdbx_strand_id
1 'polypeptide(L)'
;MTTGIPITKTSQPESMVISDADENLLTESAILLNRCDACGITTHIEISHRAQQYFEDDSGSQIDYGKLIHDNLDALMAGSPYPDSYYDSLCANGDYHDVSEDTHWAPFLNATVNYINSRYPKPWDDATKKLVVFVFGIVSHQVADILWHSLGIDQGFIRAMANMNFFGIFQDAHSVADFGGDVFTTYEMDTSYIPLEEGWYIPASDLYNIYESYYGNKRKVPYYIIVGCSTILFLERLAENLAAKELYADYADQSPFLLDQLEKYFIGGLDDMAGWTNRIWQQTITMFEKGTQSCYIPQSTLFLQCNASLPQVKGYRNPGKNGYYRQPPRNGVTMDDIIVTRELRGVRVKPSISYMEKLKKHRMQKAEAAEKRQAEVKKFRQSQTKSSLAAEPRSPDRVFYVSNDYARLGDAFAVGDLNSDGFDDLVIGAPGYSMPGSPQEGRVYIVYGDASGIPETVNPDLDNLESFKQGQILRGFGMAQSRYGTSVAVVDINLDGVADLAIGAPAFVNAGDDPLQYLGSVFVYFGNKAKMNVYNGAANITIACSKVMG
;
A
#
# COMPACT_ATOMS: atom_id res chain seq x y z
N MET A 1 -43.12 27.05 27.23
CA MET A 1 -43.79 25.75 27.46
C MET A 1 -44.23 25.21 26.12
N THR A 2 -44.03 23.91 25.95
CA THR A 2 -44.15 23.05 24.78
C THR A 2 -45.54 23.01 24.13
N THR A 3 -45.53 22.67 22.83
CA THR A 3 -46.44 21.76 22.06
C THR A 3 -46.59 22.35 20.65
N GLY A 4 -46.39 21.69 19.52
CA GLY A 4 -46.16 20.30 19.12
C GLY A 4 -46.74 20.19 17.71
N ILE A 5 -45.95 19.87 16.68
CA ILE A 5 -46.43 19.69 15.29
C ILE A 5 -45.98 18.30 14.81
N PRO A 6 -46.86 17.54 14.13
CA PRO A 6 -46.80 16.08 14.14
C PRO A 6 -45.90 15.49 13.06
N ILE A 7 -45.37 14.31 13.40
CA ILE A 7 -44.67 13.39 12.52
C ILE A 7 -45.69 12.75 11.57
N THR A 8 -45.45 12.84 10.25
CA THR A 8 -46.06 11.94 9.27
C THR A 8 -44.99 11.04 8.67
N LYS A 9 -45.28 9.73 8.70
CA LYS A 9 -44.47 8.65 8.17
C LYS A 9 -44.73 8.46 6.67
N THR A 10 -43.65 8.08 5.98
CA THR A 10 -43.58 7.21 4.79
C THR A 10 -44.16 7.71 3.47
N SER A 11 -43.27 8.14 2.57
CA SER A 11 -43.25 7.67 1.18
C SER A 11 -41.84 7.13 0.88
N GLN A 12 -41.78 6.06 0.08
CA GLN A 12 -40.57 5.36 -0.34
C GLN A 12 -39.62 6.30 -1.12
N PRO A 13 -38.31 6.00 -1.23
CA PRO A 13 -37.43 6.78 -2.08
C PRO A 13 -37.86 6.57 -3.54
N GLU A 14 -38.50 7.58 -4.13
CA GLU A 14 -38.68 7.67 -5.57
C GLU A 14 -37.29 7.68 -6.21
N SER A 15 -37.01 6.67 -7.02
CA SER A 15 -35.91 6.65 -7.96
C SER A 15 -36.07 7.84 -8.91
N MET A 16 -35.40 8.95 -8.60
CA MET A 16 -35.34 10.09 -9.49
C MET A 16 -34.38 9.76 -10.62
N VAL A 17 -34.96 9.40 -11.77
CA VAL A 17 -34.27 9.34 -13.05
C VAL A 17 -33.67 10.72 -13.29
N ILE A 18 -32.36 10.74 -13.48
CA ILE A 18 -31.55 11.88 -13.86
C ILE A 18 -32.21 12.53 -15.09
N SER A 19 -32.52 13.84 -15.04
CA SER A 19 -33.23 14.55 -16.10
C SER A 19 -32.43 14.60 -17.40
N ASP A 20 -33.11 14.51 -18.56
CA ASP A 20 -32.64 14.46 -19.96
C ASP A 20 -31.48 15.41 -20.38
N ALA A 21 -31.08 16.39 -19.56
CA ALA A 21 -29.91 17.23 -19.80
C ALA A 21 -28.58 16.60 -19.33
N ASP A 22 -28.64 15.59 -18.45
CA ASP A 22 -27.50 14.85 -17.91
C ASP A 22 -27.23 13.53 -18.68
N GLU A 23 -28.12 13.11 -19.58
CA GLU A 23 -27.99 11.89 -20.41
C GLU A 23 -26.97 12.05 -21.56
N ASN A 24 -26.71 13.28 -22.00
CA ASN A 24 -25.88 13.56 -23.18
C ASN A 24 -24.36 13.40 -22.96
N LEU A 25 -23.90 13.17 -21.72
CA LEU A 25 -22.51 12.73 -21.46
C LEU A 25 -22.39 11.21 -21.34
N LEU A 26 -23.51 10.50 -21.20
CA LEU A 26 -23.56 9.06 -20.94
C LEU A 26 -24.10 8.21 -22.11
N THR A 27 -24.66 8.83 -23.16
CA THR A 27 -25.32 8.10 -24.27
C THR A 27 -24.72 8.30 -25.67
N GLU A 28 -23.69 9.13 -25.86
CA GLU A 28 -22.97 9.21 -27.15
C GLU A 28 -21.54 8.68 -27.06
N SER A 29 -21.39 7.35 -27.05
CA SER A 29 -20.25 6.64 -27.67
C SER A 29 -20.38 5.12 -27.52
N ALA A 30 -21.35 4.51 -28.21
CA ALA A 30 -21.34 3.07 -28.49
C ALA A 30 -20.28 2.68 -29.55
N ILE A 31 -19.15 3.39 -29.63
CA ILE A 31 -18.13 3.21 -30.68
C ILE A 31 -16.74 3.14 -30.03
N LEU A 32 -16.22 1.91 -29.92
CA LEU A 32 -14.79 1.53 -29.81
C LEU A 32 -13.96 2.25 -28.71
N LEU A 33 -14.07 1.81 -27.46
CA LEU A 33 -13.18 2.24 -26.38
C LEU A 33 -12.44 1.04 -25.78
N ASN A 34 -11.36 0.64 -26.47
CA ASN A 34 -10.58 -0.57 -26.19
C ASN A 34 -9.38 -0.32 -25.26
N ARG A 35 -9.34 0.79 -24.53
CA ARG A 35 -8.10 1.30 -23.96
C ARG A 35 -8.35 2.18 -22.71
N CYS A 36 -7.64 1.89 -21.63
CA CYS A 36 -7.69 2.50 -20.29
C CYS A 36 -6.42 3.33 -20.02
N ASP A 37 -6.49 4.46 -19.33
CA ASP A 37 -5.29 5.23 -18.89
C ASP A 37 -4.83 4.85 -17.47
N ALA A 38 -5.21 3.66 -16.99
CA ALA A 38 -5.02 3.21 -15.61
C ALA A 38 -3.59 3.46 -15.08
N CYS A 39 -3.56 4.31 -14.07
CA CYS A 39 -2.41 4.59 -13.23
C CYS A 39 -2.67 3.91 -11.88
N GLY A 40 -2.05 2.74 -11.65
CA GLY A 40 -1.90 2.10 -10.34
C GLY A 40 -3.14 1.99 -9.44
N ILE A 41 -4.37 1.83 -9.95
CA ILE A 41 -5.59 2.01 -9.15
C ILE A 41 -5.62 1.03 -7.96
N THR A 42 -5.51 -0.26 -8.27
CA THR A 42 -5.51 -1.30 -7.24
C THR A 42 -4.25 -1.22 -6.36
N THR A 43 -3.12 -0.82 -6.95
CA THR A 43 -1.85 -0.60 -6.27
C THR A 43 -1.95 0.49 -5.20
N HIS A 44 -2.56 1.65 -5.51
CA HIS A 44 -2.76 2.75 -4.57
C HIS A 44 -3.72 2.39 -3.43
N ILE A 45 -4.76 1.62 -3.75
CA ILE A 45 -5.68 1.10 -2.72
C ILE A 45 -4.96 0.11 -1.79
N GLU A 46 -4.09 -0.73 -2.34
CA GLU A 46 -3.31 -1.67 -1.54
C GLU A 46 -2.33 -0.96 -0.61
N ILE A 47 -1.66 0.09 -1.08
CA ILE A 47 -0.76 0.91 -0.25
C ILE A 47 -1.51 1.55 0.92
N SER A 48 -2.69 2.12 0.67
CA SER A 48 -3.48 2.76 1.74
C SER A 48 -4.07 1.75 2.71
N HIS A 49 -4.46 0.57 2.23
CA HIS A 49 -4.87 -0.53 3.07
C HIS A 49 -3.74 -1.02 3.97
N ARG A 50 -2.54 -1.28 3.43
CA ARG A 50 -1.35 -1.63 4.22
C ARG A 50 -1.05 -0.54 5.24
N ALA A 51 -1.09 0.73 4.85
CA ALA A 51 -0.88 1.84 5.77
C ALA A 51 -1.89 1.77 6.94
N GLN A 52 -3.18 1.62 6.65
CA GLN A 52 -4.25 1.49 7.65
C GLN A 52 -4.03 0.33 8.62
N GLN A 53 -3.62 -0.85 8.14
CA GLN A 53 -3.39 -2.02 9.01
C GLN A 53 -2.32 -1.76 10.09
N TYR A 54 -1.36 -0.88 9.80
CA TYR A 54 -0.25 -0.58 10.71
C TYR A 54 -0.34 0.80 11.36
N PHE A 55 -1.42 1.54 11.11
CA PHE A 55 -1.56 2.88 11.61
C PHE A 55 -1.94 2.87 13.08
N GLU A 56 -1.08 3.44 13.93
CA GLU A 56 -1.42 3.81 15.29
C GLU A 56 -1.42 5.32 15.41
N ASP A 57 -2.50 5.88 15.96
CA ASP A 57 -2.59 7.30 16.24
C ASP A 57 -1.84 7.65 17.54
N ASP A 58 -0.68 8.30 17.41
CA ASP A 58 0.13 8.78 18.53
C ASP A 58 -0.05 10.28 18.81
N SER A 59 -1.01 10.93 18.12
CA SER A 59 -1.20 12.38 18.18
C SER A 59 -1.70 12.88 19.54
N GLY A 60 -2.23 11.97 20.37
CA GLY A 60 -2.94 12.30 21.60
C GLY A 60 -4.26 13.04 21.37
N SER A 61 -4.82 12.96 20.15
CA SER A 61 -6.13 13.54 19.82
C SER A 61 -7.26 12.88 20.61
N GLN A 62 -8.37 13.63 20.76
CA GLN A 62 -9.62 13.06 21.26
C GLN A 62 -10.32 12.19 20.20
N ILE A 63 -9.97 12.36 18.94
CA ILE A 63 -10.44 11.52 17.82
C ILE A 63 -9.44 10.39 17.66
N ASP A 64 -9.90 9.15 17.73
CA ASP A 64 -9.12 7.98 17.35
C ASP A 64 -9.09 7.89 15.81
N TYR A 65 -8.02 8.39 15.20
CA TYR A 65 -7.91 8.41 13.74
C TYR A 65 -7.73 7.01 13.15
N GLY A 66 -7.10 6.08 13.87
CA GLY A 66 -6.98 4.69 13.43
C GLY A 66 -8.33 4.02 13.28
N LYS A 67 -9.18 4.14 14.31
CA LYS A 67 -10.57 3.68 14.25
C LYS A 67 -11.39 4.45 13.19
N LEU A 68 -11.20 5.76 13.08
CA LEU A 68 -11.90 6.57 12.08
C LEU A 68 -11.65 6.07 10.66
N ILE A 69 -10.39 5.80 10.32
CA ILE A 69 -10.00 5.27 9.00
C ILE A 69 -10.59 3.87 8.80
N HIS A 70 -10.44 2.97 9.79
CA HIS A 70 -10.96 1.61 9.74
C HIS A 70 -12.49 1.55 9.54
N ASP A 71 -13.25 2.45 10.19
CA ASP A 71 -14.71 2.46 10.09
C ASP A 71 -15.23 3.07 8.76
N ASN A 72 -14.35 3.65 7.91
CA ASN A 72 -14.73 4.37 6.68
C ASN A 72 -13.87 3.98 5.47
N LEU A 73 -13.58 2.68 5.30
CA LEU A 73 -12.76 2.17 4.20
C LEU A 73 -13.33 2.50 2.81
N ASP A 74 -14.65 2.62 2.66
CA ASP A 74 -15.30 3.01 1.40
C ASP A 74 -14.83 4.39 0.90
N ALA A 75 -14.51 5.31 1.81
CA ALA A 75 -13.96 6.61 1.50
C ALA A 75 -12.43 6.55 1.32
N LEU A 76 -11.73 5.75 2.13
CA LEU A 76 -10.27 5.56 2.01
C LEU A 76 -9.92 5.03 0.61
N MET A 77 -10.54 3.93 0.21
CA MET A 77 -10.31 3.27 -1.09
C MET A 77 -10.70 4.15 -2.26
N ALA A 78 -11.70 5.03 -2.10
CA ALA A 78 -12.10 5.98 -3.14
C ALA A 78 -11.11 7.14 -3.27
N GLY A 79 -10.57 7.62 -2.15
CA GLY A 79 -9.58 8.69 -2.13
C GLY A 79 -8.20 8.24 -2.61
N SER A 80 -7.88 6.95 -2.45
CA SER A 80 -6.57 6.38 -2.79
C SER A 80 -6.14 6.54 -4.24
N PRO A 81 -6.97 6.29 -5.26
CA PRO A 81 -6.61 6.57 -6.65
C PRO A 81 -7.18 7.92 -7.14
N TYR A 82 -7.90 8.66 -6.29
CA TYR A 82 -8.66 9.84 -6.71
C TYR A 82 -7.84 10.92 -7.44
N PRO A 83 -6.57 11.20 -7.07
CA PRO A 83 -5.75 12.17 -7.81
C PRO A 83 -5.66 11.87 -9.31
N ASP A 84 -5.84 10.62 -9.74
CA ASP A 84 -5.81 10.23 -11.16
C ASP A 84 -7.15 10.35 -11.88
N SER A 85 -8.22 10.74 -11.18
CA SER A 85 -9.60 10.73 -11.71
C SER A 85 -9.76 11.48 -13.03
N TYR A 86 -8.91 12.47 -13.33
CA TYR A 86 -9.05 13.36 -14.48
C TYR A 86 -8.03 13.11 -15.60
N TYR A 87 -7.22 12.05 -15.51
CA TYR A 87 -6.25 11.71 -16.55
C TYR A 87 -6.88 11.02 -17.76
N ASP A 88 -7.85 10.13 -17.56
CA ASP A 88 -8.44 9.37 -18.65
C ASP A 88 -9.12 10.30 -19.67
N SER A 89 -8.81 10.12 -20.94
CA SER A 89 -9.34 10.96 -22.01
C SER A 89 -10.88 11.00 -22.12
N LEU A 90 -11.61 10.03 -21.55
CA LEU A 90 -13.07 10.07 -21.47
C LEU A 90 -13.59 10.95 -20.35
N CYS A 91 -12.77 11.26 -19.35
CA CYS A 91 -13.09 12.28 -18.37
C CYS A 91 -13.11 13.64 -19.10
N ALA A 92 -14.31 14.05 -19.52
CA ALA A 92 -14.57 15.35 -20.13
C ALA A 92 -13.60 15.70 -21.27
N ASN A 93 -13.34 14.73 -22.15
CA ASN A 93 -12.44 14.87 -23.30
C ASN A 93 -10.98 15.22 -22.94
N GLY A 94 -10.54 14.90 -21.72
CA GLY A 94 -9.21 15.21 -21.20
C GLY A 94 -9.02 16.68 -20.78
N ASP A 95 -10.10 17.47 -20.75
CA ASP A 95 -10.03 18.90 -20.44
C ASP A 95 -9.59 19.19 -18.99
N TYR A 96 -9.57 18.18 -18.11
CA TYR A 96 -9.37 18.29 -16.66
C TYR A 96 -8.06 17.68 -16.15
N HIS A 97 -7.13 17.32 -17.04
CA HIS A 97 -5.82 16.77 -16.68
C HIS A 97 -5.04 17.63 -15.66
N ASP A 98 -5.11 18.96 -15.80
CA ASP A 98 -4.52 19.92 -14.86
C ASP A 98 -5.05 19.77 -13.42
N VAL A 99 -6.31 19.35 -13.26
CA VAL A 99 -6.92 19.12 -11.96
C VAL A 99 -6.34 17.89 -11.29
N SER A 100 -6.07 16.83 -12.05
CA SER A 100 -5.31 15.69 -11.54
C SER A 100 -3.92 16.13 -11.11
N GLU A 101 -3.16 16.80 -11.97
CA GLU A 101 -1.81 17.30 -11.65
C GLU A 101 -1.76 18.11 -10.35
N ASP A 102 -2.71 19.04 -10.14
CA ASP A 102 -2.76 19.84 -8.91
C ASP A 102 -3.17 19.01 -7.67
N THR A 103 -4.03 18.01 -7.85
CA THR A 103 -4.51 17.13 -6.75
C THR A 103 -3.37 16.24 -6.19
N HIS A 104 -2.29 16.02 -6.95
CA HIS A 104 -1.12 15.22 -6.53
C HIS A 104 -0.21 15.90 -5.50
N TRP A 105 -0.45 17.17 -5.15
CA TRP A 105 0.51 17.95 -4.37
C TRP A 105 -0.03 18.50 -3.05
N ALA A 106 0.88 18.75 -2.12
CA ALA A 106 0.57 19.23 -0.78
C ALA A 106 -0.17 20.60 -0.72
N PRO A 107 -0.06 21.53 -1.70
CA PRO A 107 -0.92 22.71 -1.74
C PRO A 107 -2.41 22.38 -1.78
N PHE A 108 -2.82 21.33 -2.52
CA PHE A 108 -4.21 20.88 -2.55
C PHE A 108 -4.64 20.29 -1.19
N LEU A 109 -3.77 19.50 -0.56
CA LEU A 109 -3.98 18.99 0.80
C LEU A 109 -4.19 20.14 1.80
N ASN A 110 -3.34 21.17 1.75
CA ASN A 110 -3.44 22.35 2.60
C ASN A 110 -4.78 23.08 2.43
N ALA A 111 -5.21 23.32 1.18
CA ALA A 111 -6.52 23.93 0.92
C ALA A 111 -7.67 23.08 1.44
N THR A 112 -7.58 21.76 1.28
CA THR A 112 -8.58 20.80 1.74
C THR A 112 -8.70 20.78 3.27
N VAL A 113 -7.59 20.70 3.99
CA VAL A 113 -7.60 20.73 5.47
C VAL A 113 -8.13 22.07 5.99
N ASN A 114 -7.76 23.20 5.37
CA ASN A 114 -8.30 24.50 5.74
C ASN A 114 -9.81 24.60 5.49
N TYR A 115 -10.31 24.05 4.37
CA TYR A 115 -11.74 23.96 4.11
C TYR A 115 -12.47 23.17 5.21
N ILE A 116 -11.98 21.97 5.54
CA ILE A 116 -12.59 21.12 6.57
C ILE A 116 -12.58 21.82 7.94
N ASN A 117 -11.43 22.31 8.39
CA ASN A 117 -11.28 22.97 9.69
C ASN A 117 -12.12 24.24 9.82
N SER A 118 -12.32 24.99 8.73
CA SER A 118 -13.12 26.22 8.75
C SER A 118 -14.63 25.98 8.74
N ARG A 119 -15.08 24.84 8.20
CA ARG A 119 -16.50 24.60 7.92
C ARG A 119 -17.14 23.55 8.83
N TYR A 120 -16.36 22.58 9.30
CA TYR A 120 -16.85 21.44 10.04
C TYR A 120 -16.18 21.33 11.42
N PRO A 121 -16.80 21.89 12.48
CA PRO A 121 -16.27 21.78 13.83
C PRO A 121 -16.37 20.33 14.35
N LYS A 122 -15.45 19.95 15.23
CA LYS A 122 -15.48 18.65 15.92
C LYS A 122 -16.53 18.65 17.07
N PRO A 123 -17.17 17.51 17.38
CA PRO A 123 -17.03 16.21 16.72
C PRO A 123 -17.71 16.22 15.34
N TRP A 124 -17.09 15.52 14.40
CA TRP A 124 -17.55 15.45 13.02
C TRP A 124 -18.80 14.57 12.85
N ASP A 125 -19.69 14.98 11.95
CA ASP A 125 -20.78 14.14 11.45
C ASP A 125 -20.23 13.04 10.51
N ASP A 126 -21.04 12.05 10.17
CA ASP A 126 -20.57 10.89 9.40
C ASP A 126 -20.08 11.26 8.00
N ALA A 127 -20.69 12.25 7.34
CA ALA A 127 -20.20 12.72 6.04
C ALA A 127 -18.85 13.45 6.16
N THR A 128 -18.57 14.17 7.25
CA THR A 128 -17.26 14.80 7.46
C THR A 128 -16.21 13.76 7.81
N LYS A 129 -16.56 12.73 8.60
CA LYS A 129 -15.68 11.58 8.86
C LYS A 129 -15.22 10.94 7.55
N LYS A 130 -16.16 10.65 6.64
CA LYS A 130 -15.83 10.12 5.31
C LYS A 130 -14.99 11.07 4.47
N LEU A 131 -15.27 12.38 4.47
CA LEU A 131 -14.43 13.36 3.78
C LEU A 131 -12.99 13.36 4.32
N VAL A 132 -12.81 13.31 5.64
CA VAL A 132 -11.48 13.25 6.27
C VAL A 132 -10.75 11.96 5.88
N VAL A 133 -11.44 10.82 5.87
CA VAL A 133 -10.85 9.53 5.47
C VAL A 133 -10.54 9.46 3.96
N PHE A 134 -11.37 10.08 3.12
CA PHE A 134 -11.07 10.28 1.70
C PHE A 134 -9.79 11.08 1.49
N VAL A 135 -9.54 12.11 2.31
CA VAL A 135 -8.30 12.89 2.27
C VAL A 135 -7.09 12.06 2.70
N PHE A 136 -7.21 11.16 3.67
CA PHE A 136 -6.13 10.21 3.99
C PHE A 136 -5.80 9.30 2.79
N GLY A 137 -6.81 8.90 2.02
CA GLY A 137 -6.62 8.19 0.75
C GLY A 137 -5.80 9.02 -0.26
N ILE A 138 -6.18 10.29 -0.48
CA ILE A 138 -5.42 11.20 -1.35
C ILE A 138 -3.97 11.33 -0.87
N VAL A 139 -3.75 11.50 0.44
CA VAL A 139 -2.38 11.62 0.99
C VAL A 139 -1.55 10.36 0.71
N SER A 140 -2.16 9.18 0.81
CA SER A 140 -1.50 7.91 0.46
C SER A 140 -1.04 7.89 -1.00
N HIS A 141 -1.89 8.36 -1.93
CA HIS A 141 -1.54 8.52 -3.35
C HIS A 141 -0.34 9.43 -3.54
N GLN A 142 -0.42 10.64 -2.99
CA GLN A 142 0.61 11.67 -3.16
C GLN A 142 1.98 11.16 -2.69
N VAL A 143 2.02 10.41 -1.58
CA VAL A 143 3.24 9.79 -1.06
C VAL A 143 3.74 8.68 -2.00
N ALA A 144 2.84 7.79 -2.44
CA ALA A 144 3.17 6.69 -3.32
C ALA A 144 3.82 7.19 -4.63
N ASP A 145 3.20 8.16 -5.31
CA ASP A 145 3.70 8.70 -6.58
C ASP A 145 5.12 9.24 -6.50
N ILE A 146 5.43 9.94 -5.40
CA ILE A 146 6.75 10.51 -5.20
C ILE A 146 7.81 9.39 -5.14
N LEU A 147 7.54 8.34 -4.38
CA LEU A 147 8.45 7.21 -4.19
C LEU A 147 8.48 6.28 -5.43
N TRP A 148 7.37 6.15 -6.13
CA TRP A 148 7.21 5.33 -7.33
C TRP A 148 7.93 5.95 -8.54
N HIS A 149 7.60 7.20 -8.87
CA HIS A 149 8.16 7.93 -10.03
C HIS A 149 9.48 8.66 -9.73
N SER A 150 9.94 8.63 -8.47
CA SER A 150 11.14 9.34 -7.99
C SER A 150 11.05 10.86 -8.20
N LEU A 151 9.99 11.48 -7.68
CA LEU A 151 9.70 12.90 -7.85
C LEU A 151 10.41 13.74 -6.77
N GLY A 152 11.63 14.18 -7.08
CA GLY A 152 12.44 14.95 -6.13
C GLY A 152 13.28 14.11 -5.18
N ILE A 153 13.46 12.83 -5.51
CA ILE A 153 14.42 11.91 -4.88
C ILE A 153 15.28 11.27 -5.98
N ASP A 154 16.49 10.85 -5.63
CA ASP A 154 17.48 10.34 -6.60
C ASP A 154 17.04 9.00 -7.22
N GLN A 155 16.41 8.14 -6.42
CA GLN A 155 15.97 6.82 -6.82
C GLN A 155 14.64 6.47 -6.16
N GLY A 156 13.76 5.86 -6.94
CA GLY A 156 12.48 5.29 -6.54
C GLY A 156 12.17 4.07 -7.42
N PHE A 157 10.99 3.50 -7.29
CA PHE A 157 10.69 2.18 -7.86
C PHE A 157 10.91 2.10 -9.38
N ILE A 158 10.29 3.00 -10.15
CA ILE A 158 10.37 2.96 -11.62
C ILE A 158 11.80 3.20 -12.10
N ARG A 159 12.57 4.08 -11.45
CA ARG A 159 13.97 4.31 -11.85
C ARG A 159 14.83 3.08 -11.60
N ALA A 160 14.62 2.40 -10.48
CA ALA A 160 15.29 1.14 -10.20
C ALA A 160 14.91 0.08 -11.23
N MET A 161 13.63 -0.08 -11.50
CA MET A 161 13.12 -0.99 -12.52
C MET A 161 13.67 -0.67 -13.92
N ALA A 162 13.74 0.62 -14.29
CA ALA A 162 14.29 1.06 -15.56
C ALA A 162 15.75 0.61 -15.71
N ASN A 163 16.57 0.81 -14.68
CA ASN A 163 17.97 0.39 -14.70
C ASN A 163 18.13 -1.14 -14.75
N MET A 164 17.21 -1.89 -14.16
CA MET A 164 17.28 -3.36 -14.06
C MET A 164 16.73 -4.08 -15.29
N ASN A 165 15.63 -3.60 -15.87
CA ASN A 165 14.90 -4.33 -16.93
C ASN A 165 14.73 -3.54 -18.23
N PHE A 166 14.95 -2.22 -18.23
CA PHE A 166 14.70 -1.36 -19.39
C PHE A 166 15.93 -0.54 -19.81
N PHE A 167 17.15 -1.00 -19.51
CA PHE A 167 18.40 -0.35 -19.91
C PHE A 167 18.52 1.13 -19.51
N GLY A 168 17.86 1.52 -18.41
CA GLY A 168 17.80 2.90 -17.91
C GLY A 168 16.73 3.77 -18.58
N ILE A 169 15.92 3.23 -19.50
CA ILE A 169 14.86 3.97 -20.19
C ILE A 169 13.63 4.08 -19.27
N PHE A 170 13.52 5.22 -18.59
CA PHE A 170 12.45 5.48 -17.62
C PHE A 170 11.04 5.37 -18.24
N GLN A 171 10.84 5.86 -19.47
CA GLN A 171 9.51 5.89 -20.08
C GLN A 171 8.94 4.49 -20.34
N ASP A 172 9.77 3.56 -20.81
CA ASP A 172 9.36 2.18 -21.06
C ASP A 172 9.03 1.47 -19.74
N ALA A 173 9.87 1.67 -18.72
CA ALA A 173 9.63 1.16 -17.39
C ALA A 173 8.32 1.72 -16.81
N HIS A 174 8.08 3.02 -16.92
CA HIS A 174 6.87 3.68 -16.44
C HIS A 174 5.59 3.07 -17.05
N SER A 175 5.58 2.87 -18.37
CA SER A 175 4.43 2.25 -19.05
C SER A 175 4.16 0.81 -18.60
N VAL A 176 5.18 0.09 -18.13
CA VAL A 176 5.01 -1.26 -17.57
C VAL A 176 4.63 -1.21 -16.09
N ALA A 177 5.19 -0.28 -15.33
CA ALA A 177 5.02 -0.21 -13.88
C ALA A 177 3.58 0.11 -13.49
N ASP A 178 3.00 1.17 -14.06
CA ASP A 178 1.78 1.77 -13.51
C ASP A 178 0.58 0.83 -13.61
N PHE A 179 0.40 0.17 -14.76
CA PHE A 179 -0.64 -0.85 -14.90
C PHE A 179 -0.14 -2.26 -14.48
N GLY A 180 1.16 -2.53 -14.62
CA GLY A 180 1.72 -3.81 -14.21
C GLY A 180 1.55 -4.04 -12.70
N GLY A 181 1.74 -3.01 -11.89
CA GLY A 181 1.50 -3.05 -10.44
C GLY A 181 0.10 -3.57 -10.11
N ASP A 182 -0.93 -3.10 -10.83
CA ASP A 182 -2.31 -3.54 -10.64
C ASP A 182 -2.51 -4.98 -11.09
N VAL A 183 -1.89 -5.37 -12.20
CA VAL A 183 -1.90 -6.74 -12.71
C VAL A 183 -1.31 -7.71 -11.69
N PHE A 184 -0.14 -7.40 -11.12
CA PHE A 184 0.50 -8.24 -10.10
C PHE A 184 -0.29 -8.26 -8.80
N THR A 185 -0.70 -7.10 -8.29
CA THR A 185 -1.49 -6.99 -7.06
C THR A 185 -2.80 -7.77 -7.18
N THR A 186 -3.52 -7.62 -8.29
CA THR A 186 -4.81 -8.31 -8.50
C THR A 186 -4.65 -9.81 -8.75
N TYR A 187 -3.52 -10.25 -9.33
CA TYR A 187 -3.33 -11.65 -9.71
C TYR A 187 -2.65 -12.52 -8.66
N GLU A 188 -1.56 -12.03 -8.05
CA GLU A 188 -0.74 -12.78 -7.08
C GLU A 188 -1.24 -12.64 -5.65
N MET A 189 -1.75 -11.45 -5.28
CA MET A 189 -2.13 -11.17 -3.90
C MET A 189 -3.58 -11.57 -3.62
N ASP A 190 -3.87 -11.90 -2.37
CA ASP A 190 -5.25 -11.97 -1.91
C ASP A 190 -5.77 -10.55 -1.77
N THR A 191 -6.71 -10.12 -2.60
CA THR A 191 -7.36 -8.79 -2.50
C THR A 191 -8.77 -8.85 -1.91
N SER A 192 -9.14 -9.96 -1.26
CA SER A 192 -10.50 -10.16 -0.74
C SER A 192 -10.90 -9.16 0.34
N TYR A 193 -9.93 -8.57 1.04
CA TYR A 193 -10.12 -7.47 2.00
C TYR A 193 -10.40 -6.11 1.35
N ILE A 194 -10.38 -6.02 0.01
CA ILE A 194 -10.75 -4.83 -0.75
C ILE A 194 -12.10 -5.07 -1.46
N PRO A 195 -13.22 -5.20 -0.72
CA PRO A 195 -14.48 -5.68 -1.27
C PRO A 195 -15.01 -4.75 -2.36
N LEU A 196 -15.16 -5.27 -3.58
CA LEU A 196 -15.75 -4.53 -4.70
C LEU A 196 -17.22 -4.16 -4.43
N GLU A 197 -17.94 -4.97 -3.66
CA GLU A 197 -19.39 -4.84 -3.41
C GLU A 197 -19.75 -3.63 -2.54
N GLU A 198 -18.86 -3.23 -1.62
CA GLU A 198 -19.08 -2.07 -0.74
C GLU A 198 -19.06 -0.75 -1.51
N GLY A 199 -18.34 -0.73 -2.64
CA GLY A 199 -18.20 0.42 -3.50
C GLY A 199 -17.39 1.55 -2.87
N TRP A 200 -17.40 2.68 -3.56
CA TRP A 200 -16.68 3.90 -3.17
C TRP A 200 -17.65 4.98 -2.72
N TYR A 201 -17.30 5.67 -1.64
CA TYR A 201 -17.94 6.94 -1.30
C TYR A 201 -17.08 8.11 -1.78
N ILE A 202 -17.65 8.95 -2.64
CA ILE A 202 -16.98 10.13 -3.18
C ILE A 202 -17.68 11.38 -2.61
N PRO A 203 -16.99 12.23 -1.82
CA PRO A 203 -17.55 13.44 -1.22
C PRO A 203 -17.67 14.58 -2.24
N ALA A 204 -18.35 14.33 -3.37
CA ALA A 204 -18.35 15.19 -4.54
C ALA A 204 -18.84 16.62 -4.28
N SER A 205 -19.77 16.84 -3.35
CA SER A 205 -20.22 18.19 -3.00
C SER A 205 -19.15 18.97 -2.23
N ASP A 206 -18.37 18.30 -1.38
CA ASP A 206 -17.25 18.93 -0.69
C ASP A 206 -16.08 19.16 -1.62
N LEU A 207 -15.74 18.20 -2.48
CA LEU A 207 -14.70 18.35 -3.52
C LEU A 207 -14.97 19.53 -4.43
N TYR A 208 -16.23 19.74 -4.84
CA TYR A 208 -16.62 20.93 -5.60
C TYR A 208 -16.23 22.23 -4.87
N ASN A 209 -16.56 22.35 -3.58
CA ASN A 209 -16.25 23.54 -2.79
C ASN A 209 -14.75 23.67 -2.50
N ILE A 210 -14.04 22.56 -2.32
CA ILE A 210 -12.59 22.53 -2.13
C ILE A 210 -11.90 23.05 -3.39
N TYR A 211 -12.26 22.58 -4.58
CA TYR A 211 -11.70 23.08 -5.83
C TYR A 211 -12.07 24.54 -6.08
N GLU A 212 -13.31 24.98 -5.80
CA GLU A 212 -13.66 26.40 -5.88
C GLU A 212 -12.80 27.25 -4.93
N SER A 213 -12.50 26.76 -3.73
CA SER A 213 -11.61 27.43 -2.79
C SER A 213 -10.14 27.44 -3.27
N TYR A 214 -9.67 26.31 -3.79
CA TYR A 214 -8.28 26.12 -4.25
C TYR A 214 -7.95 26.99 -5.46
N TYR A 215 -8.80 26.95 -6.49
CA TYR A 215 -8.59 27.71 -7.72
C TYR A 215 -9.11 29.15 -7.64
N GLY A 216 -10.03 29.42 -6.72
CA GLY A 216 -10.87 30.61 -6.79
C GLY A 216 -11.67 30.63 -8.10
N ASN A 217 -11.85 31.83 -8.67
CA ASN A 217 -12.59 32.01 -9.93
C ASN A 217 -11.81 31.63 -11.20
N LYS A 218 -10.61 31.03 -11.08
CA LYS A 218 -9.72 30.78 -12.23
C LYS A 218 -10.03 29.49 -12.98
N ARG A 219 -10.53 28.48 -12.28
CA ARG A 219 -10.81 27.15 -12.81
C ARG A 219 -12.01 26.58 -12.05
N LYS A 220 -12.97 26.02 -12.79
CA LYS A 220 -14.17 25.40 -12.21
C LYS A 220 -14.11 23.91 -12.44
N VAL A 221 -14.39 23.15 -11.39
CA VAL A 221 -14.54 21.69 -11.43
C VAL A 221 -15.98 21.35 -11.02
N PRO A 222 -16.93 21.35 -11.96
CA PRO A 222 -18.33 21.14 -11.66
C PRO A 222 -18.60 19.80 -10.98
N TYR A 223 -19.65 19.73 -10.16
CA TYR A 223 -20.06 18.51 -9.46
C TYR A 223 -20.22 17.29 -10.38
N TYR A 224 -20.82 17.45 -11.57
CA TYR A 224 -21.02 16.35 -12.52
C TYR A 224 -19.70 15.84 -13.12
N ILE A 225 -18.68 16.71 -13.25
CA ILE A 225 -17.34 16.32 -13.70
C ILE A 225 -16.66 15.47 -12.63
N ILE A 226 -16.72 15.89 -11.36
CA ILE A 226 -16.18 15.12 -10.22
C ILE A 226 -16.81 13.73 -10.17
N VAL A 227 -18.14 13.66 -10.22
CA VAL A 227 -18.86 12.37 -10.17
C VAL A 227 -18.54 11.52 -11.39
N GLY A 228 -18.60 12.07 -12.61
CA GLY A 228 -18.37 11.33 -13.85
C GLY A 228 -16.96 10.75 -13.93
N CYS A 229 -15.95 11.58 -13.67
CA CYS A 229 -14.54 11.20 -13.78
C CYS A 229 -14.13 10.17 -12.72
N SER A 230 -14.56 10.34 -11.45
CA SER A 230 -14.34 9.30 -10.44
C SER A 230 -15.14 8.02 -10.70
N THR A 231 -16.27 8.10 -11.42
CA THR A 231 -17.01 6.91 -11.85
C THR A 231 -16.28 6.16 -12.96
N ILE A 232 -15.63 6.87 -13.89
CA ILE A 232 -14.73 6.26 -14.90
C ILE A 232 -13.59 5.54 -14.19
N LEU A 233 -12.93 6.18 -13.22
CA LEU A 233 -11.87 5.54 -12.43
C LEU A 233 -12.34 4.24 -11.74
N PHE A 234 -13.56 4.23 -11.19
CA PHE A 234 -14.14 3.00 -10.64
C PHE A 234 -14.40 1.93 -11.71
N LEU A 235 -14.83 2.34 -12.91
CA LEU A 235 -15.01 1.44 -14.06
C LEU A 235 -13.70 0.73 -14.45
N GLU A 236 -12.60 1.45 -14.38
CA GLU A 236 -11.27 0.95 -14.70
C GLU A 236 -10.81 -0.10 -13.69
N ARG A 237 -11.06 0.13 -12.39
CA ARG A 237 -10.88 -0.90 -11.35
C ARG A 237 -11.70 -2.16 -11.61
N LEU A 238 -12.93 -2.03 -12.11
CA LEU A 238 -13.75 -3.18 -12.50
C LEU A 238 -13.14 -3.92 -13.70
N ALA A 239 -12.59 -3.18 -14.67
CA ALA A 239 -11.91 -3.78 -15.82
C ALA A 239 -10.62 -4.53 -15.42
N GLU A 240 -9.81 -3.96 -14.52
CA GLU A 240 -8.60 -4.60 -13.96
C GLU A 240 -8.90 -5.98 -13.38
N ASN A 241 -9.98 -6.09 -12.60
CA ASN A 241 -10.39 -7.34 -11.96
C ASN A 241 -10.75 -8.47 -12.96
N LEU A 242 -11.15 -8.11 -14.18
CA LEU A 242 -11.40 -9.07 -15.24
C LEU A 242 -10.15 -9.32 -16.09
N ALA A 243 -9.28 -8.32 -16.27
CA ALA A 243 -8.15 -8.36 -17.19
C ALA A 243 -6.84 -8.88 -16.59
N ALA A 244 -6.58 -8.67 -15.29
CA ALA A 244 -5.27 -8.90 -14.67
C ALA A 244 -4.68 -10.28 -14.97
N LYS A 245 -5.49 -11.34 -14.89
CA LYS A 245 -5.03 -12.71 -15.20
C LYS A 245 -4.53 -12.88 -16.63
N GLU A 246 -5.23 -12.32 -17.60
CA GLU A 246 -4.88 -12.48 -19.02
C GLU A 246 -3.60 -11.72 -19.35
N LEU A 247 -3.37 -10.61 -18.65
CA LEU A 247 -2.24 -9.72 -18.85
C LEU A 247 -1.02 -10.10 -17.99
N TYR A 248 -1.19 -10.92 -16.95
CA TYR A 248 -0.12 -11.27 -16.01
C TYR A 248 1.15 -11.79 -16.69
N ALA A 249 1.02 -12.76 -17.61
CA ALA A 249 2.19 -13.33 -18.29
C ALA A 249 2.95 -12.27 -19.11
N ASP A 250 2.22 -11.39 -19.80
CA ASP A 250 2.81 -10.33 -20.62
C ASP A 250 3.58 -9.32 -19.77
N TYR A 251 3.08 -8.96 -18.59
CA TYR A 251 3.76 -8.03 -17.67
C TYR A 251 4.91 -8.71 -16.90
N ALA A 252 4.78 -9.98 -16.54
CA ALA A 252 5.84 -10.78 -15.92
C ALA A 252 7.06 -10.95 -16.84
N ASP A 253 6.82 -11.17 -18.14
CA ASP A 253 7.90 -11.29 -19.13
C ASP A 253 8.61 -9.95 -19.38
N GLN A 254 7.91 -8.83 -19.23
CA GLN A 254 8.48 -7.49 -19.43
C GLN A 254 9.34 -7.02 -18.25
N SER A 255 8.98 -7.37 -17.01
CA SER A 255 9.70 -6.91 -15.82
C SER A 255 9.74 -7.95 -14.70
N PRO A 256 10.76 -8.82 -14.68
CA PRO A 256 11.04 -9.69 -13.53
C PRO A 256 11.33 -8.91 -12.24
N PHE A 257 11.83 -7.68 -12.35
CA PHE A 257 12.02 -6.79 -11.20
C PHE A 257 10.67 -6.41 -10.58
N LEU A 258 9.67 -6.05 -11.39
CA LEU A 258 8.35 -5.71 -10.87
C LEU A 258 7.75 -6.92 -10.13
N LEU A 259 7.83 -8.12 -10.70
CA LEU A 259 7.38 -9.36 -10.05
C LEU A 259 8.07 -9.61 -8.69
N ASP A 260 9.40 -9.49 -8.62
CA ASP A 260 10.17 -9.85 -7.42
C ASP A 260 10.20 -8.73 -6.36
N GLN A 261 10.08 -7.47 -6.79
CA GLN A 261 10.38 -6.31 -5.95
C GLN A 261 9.17 -5.43 -5.64
N LEU A 262 8.01 -5.59 -6.31
CA LEU A 262 6.81 -4.75 -6.11
C LEU A 262 6.51 -4.52 -4.63
N GLU A 263 6.44 -5.60 -3.85
CA GLU A 263 6.15 -5.48 -2.43
C GLU A 263 7.37 -4.99 -1.64
N LYS A 264 8.56 -5.52 -1.93
CA LYS A 264 9.71 -5.47 -1.00
C LYS A 264 10.77 -4.43 -1.29
N TYR A 265 10.70 -3.76 -2.44
CA TYR A 265 11.69 -2.76 -2.77
C TYR A 265 11.77 -1.68 -1.69
N PHE A 266 12.99 -1.28 -1.36
CA PHE A 266 13.26 -0.46 -0.17
C PHE A 266 12.91 1.02 -0.35
N ILE A 267 12.81 1.51 -1.59
CA ILE A 267 12.32 2.87 -1.88
C ILE A 267 11.23 2.79 -2.95
N GLY A 268 9.97 2.87 -2.54
CA GLY A 268 8.83 2.80 -3.44
C GLY A 268 8.30 1.40 -3.72
N GLY A 269 8.68 0.37 -2.95
CA GLY A 269 7.87 -0.85 -2.86
C GLY A 269 6.60 -0.60 -2.05
N LEU A 270 5.56 -1.43 -2.18
CA LEU A 270 4.25 -1.22 -1.51
C LEU A 270 4.39 -0.96 -0.01
N ASP A 271 5.22 -1.76 0.63
CA ASP A 271 5.58 -1.69 2.03
C ASP A 271 6.22 -0.37 2.44
N ASP A 272 7.18 0.11 1.64
CA ASP A 272 7.85 1.38 1.88
C ASP A 272 6.87 2.55 1.74
N MET A 273 6.05 2.53 0.70
CA MET A 273 5.04 3.55 0.44
C MET A 273 3.97 3.58 1.54
N ALA A 274 3.58 2.43 2.07
CA ALA A 274 2.67 2.33 3.22
C ALA A 274 3.29 2.89 4.51
N GLY A 275 4.58 2.59 4.77
CA GLY A 275 5.32 3.15 5.90
C GLY A 275 5.42 4.68 5.84
N TRP A 276 5.74 5.24 4.67
CA TRP A 276 5.75 6.69 4.47
C TRP A 276 4.36 7.31 4.58
N THR A 277 3.34 6.62 4.08
CA THR A 277 1.95 7.05 4.20
C THR A 277 1.56 7.23 5.66
N ASN A 278 1.87 6.25 6.52
CA ASN A 278 1.63 6.34 7.97
C ASN A 278 2.30 7.56 8.60
N ARG A 279 3.56 7.82 8.24
CA ARG A 279 4.30 9.00 8.74
C ARG A 279 3.63 10.31 8.34
N ILE A 280 3.21 10.45 7.09
CA ILE A 280 2.57 11.67 6.60
C ILE A 280 1.14 11.80 7.14
N TRP A 281 0.42 10.69 7.37
CA TRP A 281 -0.87 10.72 8.05
C TRP A 281 -0.78 11.37 9.44
N GLN A 282 0.29 11.14 10.21
CA GLN A 282 0.50 11.87 11.49
C GLN A 282 0.67 13.38 11.30
N GLN A 283 1.32 13.80 10.22
CA GLN A 283 1.46 15.22 9.88
C GLN A 283 0.09 15.80 9.49
N THR A 284 -0.69 15.07 8.70
CA THR A 284 -2.05 15.44 8.30
C THR A 284 -2.99 15.53 9.51
N ILE A 285 -2.89 14.62 10.48
CA ILE A 285 -3.61 14.71 11.76
C ILE A 285 -3.22 15.97 12.50
N THR A 286 -1.92 16.30 12.55
CA THR A 286 -1.46 17.54 13.16
C THR A 286 -2.07 18.77 12.47
N MET A 287 -2.23 18.75 11.14
CA MET A 287 -2.93 19.81 10.40
C MET A 287 -4.43 19.89 10.78
N PHE A 288 -5.11 18.76 10.98
CA PHE A 288 -6.51 18.74 11.44
C PHE A 288 -6.68 19.18 12.90
N GLU A 289 -5.71 18.88 13.77
CA GLU A 289 -5.80 19.20 15.21
C GLU A 289 -5.31 20.61 15.54
N LYS A 290 -4.20 21.05 14.94
CA LYS A 290 -3.50 22.29 15.30
C LYS A 290 -3.55 23.35 14.20
N GLY A 291 -4.10 23.01 13.05
CA GLY A 291 -4.13 23.86 11.87
C GLY A 291 -2.85 23.80 11.04
N THR A 292 -3.00 24.11 9.76
CA THR A 292 -1.95 24.03 8.74
C THR A 292 -0.80 25.02 8.98
N GLN A 293 -1.06 26.12 9.69
CA GLN A 293 -0.05 27.14 10.04
C GLN A 293 1.05 26.61 10.98
N SER A 294 0.83 25.46 11.63
CA SER A 294 1.84 24.80 12.47
C SER A 294 2.83 23.95 11.67
N CYS A 295 2.70 23.92 10.34
CA CYS A 295 3.44 23.04 9.46
C CYS A 295 4.20 23.80 8.37
N TYR A 296 5.34 23.26 7.98
CA TYR A 296 6.00 23.58 6.71
C TYR A 296 5.37 22.73 5.61
N ILE A 297 4.83 23.38 4.58
CA ILE A 297 4.07 22.74 3.50
C ILE A 297 4.82 22.99 2.17
N PRO A 298 5.70 22.07 1.75
CA PRO A 298 6.36 22.14 0.45
C PRO A 298 5.41 21.71 -0.69
N GLN A 299 5.90 21.66 -1.93
CA GLN A 299 5.11 21.11 -3.05
C GLN A 299 4.87 19.60 -2.87
N SER A 300 5.94 18.87 -2.54
CA SER A 300 5.93 17.41 -2.44
C SER A 300 5.50 16.97 -1.04
N THR A 301 4.43 16.19 -0.98
CA THR A 301 3.78 15.76 0.26
C THR A 301 4.70 14.92 1.16
N LEU A 302 5.66 14.20 0.57
CA LEU A 302 6.66 13.40 1.30
C LEU A 302 7.51 14.25 2.27
N PHE A 303 7.66 15.55 2.01
CA PHE A 303 8.44 16.48 2.83
C PHE A 303 7.58 17.36 3.75
N LEU A 304 6.27 17.07 3.87
CA LEU A 304 5.38 17.74 4.81
C LEU A 304 5.87 17.52 6.25
N GLN A 305 5.94 18.60 7.03
CA GLN A 305 6.40 18.52 8.41
C GLN A 305 5.71 19.51 9.33
N CYS A 306 5.23 19.03 10.47
CA CYS A 306 4.59 19.80 11.54
C CYS A 306 5.39 19.65 12.85
N ASN A 307 5.47 20.72 13.66
CA ASN A 307 6.09 20.74 15.01
C ASN A 307 7.51 20.12 15.17
N ALA A 308 8.54 20.75 14.58
CA ALA A 308 9.93 20.96 15.07
C ALA A 308 11.01 20.78 13.99
N SER A 309 11.80 21.85 13.81
CA SER A 309 13.27 21.87 13.60
C SER A 309 13.94 20.66 12.92
N LEU A 310 13.61 20.34 11.67
CA LEU A 310 14.50 19.55 10.81
C LEU A 310 14.95 20.38 9.60
N PRO A 311 16.13 20.08 9.01
CA PRO A 311 16.65 20.83 7.88
C PRO A 311 15.66 20.83 6.71
N GLN A 312 15.47 22.01 6.13
CA GLN A 312 14.69 22.19 4.89
C GLN A 312 15.29 21.28 3.80
N VAL A 313 14.56 20.25 3.38
CA VAL A 313 14.90 19.52 2.17
C VAL A 313 14.55 20.41 0.98
N LYS A 314 15.55 20.68 0.12
CA LYS A 314 15.36 21.59 -1.03
C LYS A 314 14.29 21.01 -1.96
N GLY A 315 13.20 21.76 -2.12
CA GLY A 315 12.13 21.43 -3.06
C GLY A 315 12.63 21.22 -4.48
N TYR A 316 12.13 20.17 -5.11
CA TYR A 316 12.41 19.80 -6.49
C TYR A 316 11.54 20.60 -7.47
N ARG A 317 12.10 20.93 -8.64
CA ARG A 317 11.36 21.48 -9.78
C ARG A 317 11.13 20.38 -10.81
N ASN A 318 9.87 20.20 -11.17
CA ASN A 318 9.34 19.22 -12.11
C ASN A 318 10.02 19.34 -13.51
N PRO A 319 10.75 18.33 -14.00
CA PRO A 319 11.05 18.20 -15.41
C PRO A 319 9.85 17.53 -16.06
N GLY A 320 9.12 18.30 -16.86
CA GLY A 320 7.91 17.85 -17.55
C GLY A 320 8.14 16.54 -18.31
N LYS A 321 7.08 15.72 -18.35
CA LYS A 321 7.08 14.46 -19.11
C LYS A 321 5.99 14.52 -20.17
N ASN A 322 6.38 14.19 -21.39
CA ASN A 322 5.47 13.62 -22.39
C ASN A 322 5.84 12.13 -22.48
N GLY A 323 4.85 11.26 -22.30
CA GLY A 323 5.00 9.82 -22.43
C GLY A 323 3.83 9.25 -23.22
N TYR A 324 4.11 8.33 -24.15
CA TYR A 324 3.07 7.57 -24.85
C TYR A 324 2.64 6.39 -23.97
N TYR A 325 1.34 6.28 -23.69
CA TYR A 325 0.75 5.27 -22.81
C TYR A 325 0.29 4.04 -23.61
N ARG A 326 0.59 2.84 -23.09
CA ARG A 326 0.01 1.59 -23.61
C ARG A 326 -1.23 1.27 -22.81
N GLN A 327 -2.37 1.72 -23.32
CA GLN A 327 -3.65 1.59 -22.65
C GLN A 327 -4.22 0.16 -22.73
N PRO A 328 -4.56 -0.52 -21.61
CA PRO A 328 -5.11 -1.88 -21.62
C PRO A 328 -6.60 -1.92 -21.98
N PRO A 329 -7.11 -3.06 -22.48
CA PRO A 329 -8.51 -3.20 -22.86
C PRO A 329 -9.45 -3.22 -21.65
N ARG A 330 -10.58 -2.51 -21.76
CA ARG A 330 -11.63 -2.47 -20.72
C ARG A 330 -12.47 -3.75 -20.61
N ASN A 331 -12.09 -4.82 -21.31
CA ASN A 331 -12.69 -6.16 -21.25
C ASN A 331 -14.23 -6.22 -21.25
N GLY A 332 -14.89 -5.31 -21.99
CA GLY A 332 -16.35 -5.28 -22.14
C GLY A 332 -17.11 -4.79 -20.90
N VAL A 333 -16.43 -4.10 -19.98
CA VAL A 333 -17.06 -3.33 -18.90
C VAL A 333 -17.51 -1.97 -19.45
N THR A 334 -18.71 -1.54 -19.05
CA THR A 334 -19.39 -0.32 -19.53
C THR A 334 -20.03 0.43 -18.37
N MET A 335 -20.52 1.66 -18.58
CA MET A 335 -21.18 2.41 -17.50
C MET A 335 -22.41 1.68 -16.89
N ASP A 336 -23.07 0.79 -17.63
CA ASP A 336 -24.17 -0.06 -17.13
C ASP A 336 -23.71 -1.08 -16.07
N ASP A 337 -22.40 -1.31 -15.97
CA ASP A 337 -21.78 -2.16 -14.95
C ASP A 337 -21.60 -1.44 -13.61
N ILE A 338 -22.04 -0.17 -13.51
CA ILE A 338 -21.92 0.67 -12.32
C ILE A 338 -23.29 1.18 -11.87
N ILE A 339 -23.48 1.25 -10.56
CA ILE A 339 -24.59 1.92 -9.92
C ILE A 339 -24.05 3.13 -9.15
N VAL A 340 -24.55 4.32 -9.49
CA VAL A 340 -24.28 5.57 -8.76
C VAL A 340 -25.52 5.96 -7.97
N THR A 341 -25.40 6.08 -6.65
CA THR A 341 -26.48 6.52 -5.76
C THR A 341 -26.08 7.77 -5.00
N ARG A 342 -26.98 8.75 -4.91
CA ARG A 342 -26.74 9.95 -4.09
C ARG A 342 -26.66 9.59 -2.61
N GLU A 343 -25.67 10.15 -1.93
CA GLU A 343 -25.56 10.12 -0.48
C GLU A 343 -25.41 11.56 0.06
N LEU A 344 -25.46 11.73 1.36
CA LEU A 344 -25.25 13.05 1.97
C LEU A 344 -23.88 13.61 1.54
N ARG A 345 -23.88 14.79 0.91
CA ARG A 345 -22.70 15.52 0.41
C ARG A 345 -21.84 14.77 -0.63
N GLY A 346 -22.32 13.68 -1.18
CA GLY A 346 -21.53 12.85 -2.08
C GLY A 346 -22.35 11.85 -2.88
N VAL A 347 -21.66 10.86 -3.42
CA VAL A 347 -22.25 9.72 -4.12
C VAL A 347 -21.59 8.44 -3.65
N ARG A 348 -22.34 7.33 -3.70
CA ARG A 348 -21.78 5.98 -3.66
C ARG A 348 -21.75 5.40 -5.07
N VAL A 349 -20.62 4.83 -5.44
CA VAL A 349 -20.39 4.15 -6.72
C VAL A 349 -20.08 2.69 -6.44
N LYS A 350 -20.84 1.76 -7.01
CA LYS A 350 -20.68 0.32 -6.74
C LYS A 350 -20.93 -0.52 -8.00
N PRO A 351 -20.45 -1.77 -8.07
CA PRO A 351 -20.73 -2.63 -9.21
C PRO A 351 -22.24 -2.90 -9.34
N SER A 352 -22.71 -3.01 -10.57
CA SER A 352 -24.06 -3.47 -10.86
C SER A 352 -24.18 -4.99 -10.71
N ILE A 353 -25.41 -5.48 -10.59
CA ILE A 353 -25.68 -6.94 -10.56
C ILE A 353 -25.14 -7.61 -11.83
N SER A 354 -25.24 -6.93 -12.98
CA SER A 354 -24.74 -7.44 -14.27
C SER A 354 -23.22 -7.67 -14.23
N TYR A 355 -22.48 -6.71 -13.67
CA TYR A 355 -21.04 -6.85 -13.47
C TYR A 355 -20.71 -8.02 -12.54
N MET A 356 -21.41 -8.15 -11.41
CA MET A 356 -21.15 -9.23 -10.46
C MET A 356 -21.36 -10.62 -11.10
N GLU A 357 -22.35 -10.77 -11.98
CA GLU A 357 -22.54 -12.00 -12.76
C GLU A 357 -21.43 -12.22 -13.80
N LYS A 358 -20.94 -11.16 -14.47
CA LYS A 358 -19.76 -11.24 -15.36
C LYS A 358 -18.53 -11.74 -14.58
N LEU A 359 -18.25 -11.15 -13.42
CA LEU A 359 -17.13 -11.51 -12.56
C LEU A 359 -17.22 -12.97 -12.08
N LYS A 360 -18.41 -13.40 -11.63
CA LYS A 360 -18.66 -14.79 -11.21
C LYS A 360 -18.43 -15.78 -12.35
N LYS A 361 -18.96 -15.48 -13.55
CA LYS A 361 -18.73 -16.32 -14.74
C LYS A 361 -17.24 -16.42 -15.07
N HIS A 362 -16.51 -15.31 -15.00
CA HIS A 362 -15.07 -15.28 -15.25
C HIS A 362 -14.30 -16.15 -14.23
N ARG A 363 -14.65 -16.05 -12.93
CA ARG A 363 -14.08 -16.89 -11.86
C ARG A 363 -14.38 -18.38 -12.06
N MET A 364 -15.60 -18.74 -12.46
CA MET A 364 -15.97 -20.14 -12.75
C MET A 364 -15.19 -20.72 -13.94
N GLN A 365 -15.11 -19.99 -15.05
CA GLN A 365 -14.33 -20.41 -16.22
C GLN A 365 -12.84 -20.58 -15.87
N LYS A 366 -12.30 -19.74 -14.97
CA LYS A 366 -10.94 -19.87 -14.43
C LYS A 366 -10.78 -21.17 -13.63
N ALA A 367 -11.71 -21.49 -12.74
CA ALA A 367 -11.65 -22.72 -11.94
C ALA A 367 -11.63 -23.97 -12.85
N GLU A 368 -12.51 -24.02 -13.86
CA GLU A 368 -12.56 -25.11 -14.84
C GLU A 368 -11.25 -25.23 -15.64
N ALA A 369 -10.65 -24.12 -16.06
CA ALA A 369 -9.37 -24.12 -16.77
C ALA A 369 -8.21 -24.62 -15.90
N ALA A 370 -8.20 -24.24 -14.61
CA ALA A 370 -7.20 -24.72 -13.65
C ALA A 370 -7.32 -26.22 -13.41
N GLU A 371 -8.54 -26.75 -13.26
CA GLU A 371 -8.79 -28.19 -13.13
C GLU A 371 -8.31 -28.96 -14.37
N LYS A 372 -8.58 -28.47 -15.58
CA LYS A 372 -8.08 -29.07 -16.82
C LYS A 372 -6.56 -29.12 -16.86
N ARG A 373 -5.89 -28.02 -16.50
CA ARG A 373 -4.42 -27.96 -16.43
C ARG A 373 -3.86 -28.93 -15.40
N GLN A 374 -4.47 -29.03 -14.22
CA GLN A 374 -4.07 -30.02 -13.20
C GLN A 374 -4.22 -31.46 -13.71
N ALA A 375 -5.30 -31.75 -14.44
CA ALA A 375 -5.50 -33.06 -15.05
C ALA A 375 -4.44 -33.38 -16.12
N GLU A 376 -4.02 -32.41 -16.93
CA GLU A 376 -2.93 -32.56 -17.89
C GLU A 376 -1.58 -32.77 -17.22
N VAL A 377 -1.24 -31.97 -16.20
CA VAL A 377 0.00 -32.15 -15.41
C VAL A 377 0.05 -33.54 -14.78
N LYS A 378 -1.09 -34.03 -14.26
CA LYS A 378 -1.18 -35.39 -13.70
C LYS A 378 -0.92 -36.47 -14.75
N LYS A 379 -1.46 -36.32 -15.97
CA LYS A 379 -1.18 -37.23 -17.09
C LYS A 379 0.29 -37.20 -17.50
N PHE A 380 0.90 -36.00 -17.58
CA PHE A 380 2.32 -35.84 -17.88
C PHE A 380 3.21 -36.50 -16.83
N ARG A 381 2.94 -36.28 -15.54
CA ARG A 381 3.66 -36.94 -14.42
C ARG A 381 3.54 -38.46 -14.46
N GLN A 382 2.39 -39.01 -14.88
CA GLN A 382 2.20 -40.46 -15.03
C GLN A 382 2.99 -41.05 -16.22
N SER A 383 3.34 -40.22 -17.21
CA SER A 383 4.09 -40.65 -18.40
C SER A 383 5.61 -40.67 -18.23
N GLN A 384 6.15 -40.04 -17.16
CA GLN A 384 7.57 -40.10 -16.85
C GLN A 384 7.90 -41.34 -16.00
N THR A 385 8.94 -42.08 -16.41
CA THR A 385 9.54 -43.16 -15.61
C THR A 385 10.00 -42.57 -14.28
N LYS A 386 9.46 -43.07 -13.17
CA LYS A 386 9.86 -42.71 -11.80
C LYS A 386 11.38 -42.91 -11.62
N SER A 387 12.18 -41.86 -11.81
CA SER A 387 13.41 -41.75 -11.04
C SER A 387 12.97 -41.52 -9.61
N SER A 388 13.25 -42.47 -8.71
CA SER A 388 12.94 -42.35 -7.29
C SER A 388 13.80 -41.27 -6.66
N LEU A 389 13.41 -40.00 -6.84
CA LEU A 389 13.63 -39.01 -5.80
C LEU A 389 12.86 -39.51 -4.58
N ALA A 390 13.53 -39.52 -3.42
CA ALA A 390 12.94 -39.93 -2.15
C ALA A 390 11.56 -39.31 -1.99
N ALA A 391 10.60 -40.07 -1.45
CA ALA A 391 9.22 -39.63 -1.30
C ALA A 391 9.19 -38.19 -0.75
N GLU A 392 8.73 -37.25 -1.58
CA GLU A 392 8.65 -35.85 -1.18
C GLU A 392 7.84 -35.78 0.13
N PRO A 393 8.36 -35.09 1.17
CA PRO A 393 7.60 -34.90 2.39
C PRO A 393 6.25 -34.27 2.04
N ARG A 394 5.16 -34.95 2.42
CA ARG A 394 3.79 -34.53 2.09
C ARG A 394 3.26 -33.42 3.01
N SER A 395 3.96 -33.15 4.10
CA SER A 395 3.65 -32.13 5.10
C SER A 395 4.93 -31.65 5.75
N PRO A 396 5.01 -30.36 6.14
CA PRO A 396 6.17 -29.85 6.87
C PRO A 396 6.28 -30.51 8.26
N ASP A 397 7.51 -30.77 8.72
CA ASP A 397 7.77 -31.29 10.07
C ASP A 397 7.44 -30.25 11.15
N ARG A 398 7.64 -28.97 10.84
CA ARG A 398 7.36 -27.81 11.69
C ARG A 398 6.79 -26.66 10.86
N VAL A 399 5.88 -25.89 11.45
CA VAL A 399 5.35 -24.66 10.87
C VAL A 399 5.50 -23.58 11.92
N PHE A 400 6.02 -22.43 11.53
CA PHE A 400 6.06 -21.23 12.35
C PHE A 400 5.27 -20.13 11.66
N TYR A 401 4.56 -19.32 12.42
CA TYR A 401 3.89 -18.13 11.92
C TYR A 401 3.99 -17.00 12.94
N VAL A 402 3.59 -15.82 12.50
CA VAL A 402 3.43 -14.61 13.32
C VAL A 402 2.03 -14.07 13.06
N SER A 403 1.51 -13.30 14.01
CA SER A 403 0.16 -12.72 13.90
C SER A 403 0.17 -11.33 13.24
N ASN A 404 1.36 -10.84 12.86
CA ASN A 404 1.55 -9.55 12.22
C ASN A 404 1.47 -9.69 10.70
N ASP A 405 0.44 -9.09 10.09
CA ASP A 405 0.27 -9.09 8.64
C ASP A 405 1.50 -8.48 7.96
N TYR A 406 1.82 -8.97 6.76
CA TYR A 406 2.99 -8.60 5.95
C TYR A 406 4.33 -8.52 6.70
N ALA A 407 4.48 -9.24 7.83
CA ALA A 407 5.72 -9.30 8.59
C ALA A 407 6.90 -9.93 7.82
N ARG A 408 6.57 -10.72 6.79
CA ARG A 408 7.52 -11.45 5.95
C ARG A 408 8.45 -12.36 6.72
N LEU A 409 7.86 -13.11 7.65
CA LEU A 409 8.58 -14.15 8.36
C LEU A 409 9.19 -15.13 7.35
N GLY A 410 10.52 -15.28 7.39
CA GLY A 410 11.25 -16.20 6.52
C GLY A 410 11.86 -15.56 5.28
N ASP A 411 11.76 -14.24 5.09
CA ASP A 411 12.45 -13.51 4.01
C ASP A 411 13.97 -13.75 4.01
N ALA A 412 14.54 -13.91 5.21
CA ALA A 412 15.90 -14.35 5.42
C ALA A 412 15.94 -15.38 6.56
N PHE A 413 16.83 -16.36 6.46
CA PHE A 413 17.10 -17.29 7.56
C PHE A 413 18.56 -17.74 7.55
N ALA A 414 19.04 -18.15 8.71
CA ALA A 414 20.36 -18.73 8.90
C ALA A 414 20.30 -19.81 9.98
N VAL A 415 21.32 -20.68 10.00
CA VAL A 415 21.40 -21.81 10.92
C VAL A 415 22.79 -21.85 11.55
N GLY A 416 22.86 -22.13 12.84
CA GLY A 416 24.10 -22.41 13.56
C GLY A 416 23.90 -22.41 15.08
N ASP A 417 24.84 -23.02 15.80
CA ASP A 417 24.82 -23.15 17.26
C ASP A 417 25.24 -21.83 17.96
N LEU A 418 24.26 -20.96 18.26
CA LEU A 418 24.47 -19.62 18.84
C LEU A 418 24.72 -19.66 20.35
N ASN A 419 24.32 -20.75 21.00
CA ASN A 419 24.41 -20.92 22.46
C ASN A 419 25.51 -21.94 22.87
N SER A 420 26.22 -22.54 21.92
CA SER A 420 27.24 -23.58 22.10
C SER A 420 26.77 -24.80 22.89
N ASP A 421 25.53 -25.24 22.71
CA ASP A 421 25.01 -26.46 23.33
C ASP A 421 25.22 -27.72 22.49
N GLY A 422 25.76 -27.57 21.28
CA GLY A 422 26.03 -28.64 20.34
C GLY A 422 24.89 -28.93 19.35
N PHE A 423 23.83 -28.12 19.37
CA PHE A 423 22.69 -28.22 18.45
C PHE A 423 22.55 -26.94 17.63
N ASP A 424 22.21 -27.10 16.34
CA ASP A 424 22.02 -25.95 15.46
C ASP A 424 20.71 -25.21 15.79
N ASP A 425 20.79 -23.88 15.90
CA ASP A 425 19.65 -22.99 16.09
C ASP A 425 19.16 -22.43 14.74
N LEU A 426 17.88 -22.07 14.67
CA LEU A 426 17.28 -21.44 13.49
C LEU A 426 17.03 -19.94 13.73
N VAL A 427 17.64 -19.10 12.90
CA VAL A 427 17.41 -17.65 12.88
C VAL A 427 16.50 -17.30 11.72
N ILE A 428 15.43 -16.54 11.97
CA ILE A 428 14.41 -16.18 10.99
C ILE A 428 14.18 -14.66 11.02
N GLY A 429 14.42 -14.00 9.90
CA GLY A 429 14.11 -12.59 9.69
C GLY A 429 12.63 -12.38 9.37
N ALA A 430 12.08 -11.28 9.87
CA ALA A 430 10.75 -10.75 9.57
C ALA A 430 10.88 -9.23 9.35
N PRO A 431 11.49 -8.79 8.23
CA PRO A 431 11.81 -7.38 8.00
C PRO A 431 10.58 -6.49 7.84
N GLY A 432 9.43 -7.05 7.45
CA GLY A 432 8.16 -6.32 7.36
C GLY A 432 7.45 -6.16 8.71
N TYR A 433 7.95 -6.80 9.77
CA TYR A 433 7.28 -6.80 11.07
C TYR A 433 7.07 -5.37 11.57
N SER A 434 5.81 -5.05 11.87
CA SER A 434 5.39 -3.72 12.28
C SER A 434 4.95 -3.72 13.73
N MET A 435 5.34 -2.67 14.46
CA MET A 435 4.77 -2.36 15.77
C MET A 435 3.92 -1.10 15.68
N PRO A 436 2.93 -0.93 16.58
CA PRO A 436 2.23 0.33 16.71
C PRO A 436 3.23 1.50 16.81
N GLY A 437 3.06 2.53 15.96
CA GLY A 437 3.94 3.69 15.85
C GLY A 437 5.29 3.45 15.15
N SER A 438 5.61 2.22 14.77
CA SER A 438 6.88 1.83 14.12
C SER A 438 6.62 0.82 13.00
N PRO A 439 5.97 1.24 11.90
CA PRO A 439 5.70 0.36 10.76
C PRO A 439 7.02 -0.15 10.19
N GLN A 440 7.10 -1.45 9.91
CA GLN A 440 8.27 -2.12 9.34
C GLN A 440 9.59 -1.88 10.09
N GLU A 441 9.54 -1.78 11.41
CA GLU A 441 10.76 -1.77 12.21
C GLU A 441 11.57 -3.05 12.03
N GLY A 442 10.91 -4.16 11.68
CA GLY A 442 11.50 -5.46 11.47
C GLY A 442 11.82 -6.20 12.77
N ARG A 443 11.99 -7.51 12.64
CA ARG A 443 12.22 -8.41 13.76
C ARG A 443 13.07 -9.60 13.31
N VAL A 444 13.80 -10.19 14.25
CA VAL A 444 14.46 -11.48 14.05
C VAL A 444 14.04 -12.42 15.18
N TYR A 445 13.70 -13.66 14.82
CA TYR A 445 13.35 -14.72 15.73
C TYR A 445 14.48 -15.75 15.75
N ILE A 446 14.78 -16.29 16.92
CA ILE A 446 15.73 -17.38 17.11
C ILE A 446 14.96 -18.52 17.74
N VAL A 447 14.97 -19.69 17.10
CA VAL A 447 14.43 -20.94 17.64
C VAL A 447 15.63 -21.80 18.02
N TYR A 448 15.81 -22.03 19.33
CA TYR A 448 16.96 -22.81 19.80
C TYR A 448 16.74 -24.30 19.53
N GLY A 449 17.76 -24.95 18.98
CA GLY A 449 17.76 -26.40 18.74
C GLY A 449 17.89 -27.20 20.04
N ASP A 450 17.63 -28.49 19.96
CA ASP A 450 17.98 -29.46 20.99
C ASP A 450 18.34 -30.83 20.39
N ALA A 451 18.51 -31.85 21.25
CA ALA A 451 18.85 -33.21 20.82
C ALA A 451 17.83 -33.86 19.86
N SER A 452 16.64 -33.30 19.73
CA SER A 452 15.59 -33.70 18.78
C SER A 452 15.55 -32.85 17.51
N GLY A 453 16.46 -31.88 17.36
CA GLY A 453 16.49 -30.90 16.28
C GLY A 453 15.73 -29.63 16.68
N ILE A 454 14.89 -29.09 15.79
CA ILE A 454 14.01 -27.98 16.14
C ILE A 454 12.85 -28.51 17.01
N PRO A 455 12.73 -28.03 18.26
CA PRO A 455 11.81 -28.59 19.23
C PRO A 455 10.35 -28.42 18.78
N GLU A 456 9.49 -29.35 19.22
CA GLU A 456 8.05 -29.18 19.06
C GLU A 456 7.59 -28.00 19.92
N THR A 457 7.30 -26.88 19.27
CA THR A 457 6.69 -25.74 19.95
C THR A 457 5.23 -26.05 20.25
N VAL A 458 4.84 -25.95 21.52
CA VAL A 458 3.43 -26.07 21.96
C VAL A 458 2.55 -25.03 21.25
N ASN A 459 3.13 -23.87 20.89
CA ASN A 459 2.51 -22.88 20.03
C ASN A 459 3.47 -22.47 18.89
N PRO A 460 3.12 -22.69 17.61
CA PRO A 460 3.91 -22.25 16.45
C PRO A 460 3.88 -20.74 16.20
N ASP A 461 3.06 -19.98 16.93
CA ASP A 461 3.04 -18.52 16.89
C ASP A 461 4.27 -17.93 17.62
N LEU A 462 5.19 -17.35 16.85
CA LEU A 462 6.43 -16.79 17.37
C LEU A 462 6.24 -15.47 18.14
N ASP A 463 5.08 -14.81 18.03
CA ASP A 463 4.79 -13.60 18.81
C ASP A 463 4.32 -13.91 20.24
N ASN A 464 3.91 -15.14 20.50
CA ASN A 464 3.43 -15.59 21.80
C ASN A 464 4.59 -16.02 22.72
N LEU A 465 5.28 -15.02 23.29
CA LEU A 465 6.43 -15.21 24.19
C LEU A 465 6.13 -16.05 25.45
N GLU A 466 4.91 -16.00 25.98
CA GLU A 466 4.50 -16.82 27.14
C GLU A 466 4.50 -18.33 26.81
N SER A 467 4.33 -18.67 25.54
CA SER A 467 4.32 -20.04 25.02
C SER A 467 5.64 -20.42 24.34
N PHE A 468 6.38 -19.45 23.80
CA PHE A 468 7.64 -19.62 23.10
C PHE A 468 8.83 -19.69 24.07
N LYS A 469 8.91 -20.78 24.84
CA LYS A 469 9.95 -21.00 25.86
C LYS A 469 11.33 -21.34 25.30
N GLN A 470 11.39 -21.75 24.04
CA GLN A 470 12.58 -22.33 23.39
C GLN A 470 13.10 -21.44 22.26
N GLY A 471 13.12 -20.13 22.51
CA GLY A 471 13.61 -19.16 21.53
C GLY A 471 13.66 -17.75 22.06
N GLN A 472 14.05 -16.83 21.18
CA GLN A 472 14.30 -15.43 21.50
C GLN A 472 13.82 -14.52 20.37
N ILE A 473 13.34 -13.33 20.74
CA ILE A 473 12.98 -12.27 19.78
C ILE A 473 13.98 -11.12 19.88
N LEU A 474 14.60 -10.78 18.76
CA LEU A 474 15.37 -9.56 18.60
C LEU A 474 14.51 -8.52 17.89
N ARG A 475 14.14 -7.48 18.62
CA ARG A 475 13.31 -6.38 18.11
C ARG A 475 14.16 -5.36 17.39
N GLY A 476 13.60 -4.73 16.35
CA GLY A 476 14.13 -3.51 15.79
C GLY A 476 14.21 -2.38 16.83
N PHE A 477 14.89 -1.30 16.50
CA PHE A 477 15.20 -0.21 17.43
C PHE A 477 14.05 0.82 17.57
N GLY A 478 12.79 0.44 17.36
CA GLY A 478 11.65 1.37 17.36
C GLY A 478 11.74 2.42 16.24
N MET A 479 12.44 2.08 15.16
CA MET A 479 12.62 2.96 14.01
C MET A 479 11.78 2.44 12.86
N ALA A 480 10.74 3.20 12.52
CA ALA A 480 9.90 2.95 11.35
C ALA A 480 10.76 2.74 10.11
N GLN A 481 10.35 1.76 9.30
CA GLN A 481 10.95 1.40 8.02
C GLN A 481 12.37 0.86 8.10
N SER A 482 12.96 0.64 9.28
CA SER A 482 14.35 0.18 9.35
C SER A 482 14.58 -1.21 8.74
N ARG A 483 13.52 -2.04 8.69
CA ARG A 483 13.52 -3.39 8.09
C ARG A 483 14.59 -4.29 8.67
N TYR A 484 14.74 -4.23 9.99
CA TYR A 484 15.66 -5.09 10.73
C TYR A 484 15.35 -6.56 10.47
N GLY A 485 16.36 -7.35 10.10
CA GLY A 485 16.17 -8.75 9.73
C GLY A 485 16.03 -9.00 8.24
N THR A 486 16.26 -8.00 7.38
CA THR A 486 16.24 -8.19 5.91
C THR A 486 17.31 -9.19 5.45
N SER A 487 18.43 -9.25 6.17
CA SER A 487 19.48 -10.24 5.96
C SER A 487 20.01 -10.71 7.30
N VAL A 488 20.31 -12.01 7.41
CA VAL A 488 20.90 -12.61 8.61
C VAL A 488 22.09 -13.50 8.24
N ALA A 489 23.12 -13.53 9.09
CA ALA A 489 24.26 -14.43 8.91
C ALA A 489 24.76 -14.93 10.28
N VAL A 490 25.15 -16.20 10.34
CA VAL A 490 25.67 -16.86 11.54
C VAL A 490 27.12 -17.28 11.29
N VAL A 491 28.06 -16.76 12.08
CA VAL A 491 29.50 -16.99 11.93
C VAL A 491 30.23 -16.57 13.21
N ASP A 492 31.30 -17.26 13.60
CA ASP A 492 32.19 -16.83 14.70
C ASP A 492 33.07 -15.65 14.22
N ILE A 493 32.64 -14.42 14.51
CA ILE A 493 33.26 -13.17 14.06
C ILE A 493 34.41 -12.78 14.99
N ASN A 494 34.27 -13.06 16.29
CA ASN A 494 35.25 -12.68 17.30
C ASN A 494 36.31 -13.78 17.59
N LEU A 495 36.18 -14.95 16.96
CA LEU A 495 37.07 -16.12 17.06
C LEU A 495 37.12 -16.73 18.48
N ASP A 496 36.02 -16.68 19.23
CA ASP A 496 35.94 -17.25 20.59
C ASP A 496 35.43 -18.72 20.64
N GLY A 497 35.13 -19.26 19.46
CA GLY A 497 34.62 -20.61 19.25
C GLY A 497 33.11 -20.74 19.45
N VAL A 498 32.37 -19.63 19.53
CA VAL A 498 30.91 -19.56 19.55
C VAL A 498 30.43 -18.84 18.29
N ALA A 499 29.32 -19.28 17.70
CA ALA A 499 28.76 -18.57 16.55
C ALA A 499 28.13 -17.23 16.96
N ASP A 500 28.45 -16.17 16.22
CA ASP A 500 27.85 -14.84 16.35
C ASP A 500 26.77 -14.63 15.28
N LEU A 501 25.94 -13.61 15.49
CA LEU A 501 24.83 -13.26 14.60
C LEU A 501 25.02 -11.84 14.05
N ALA A 502 25.02 -11.71 12.72
CA ALA A 502 24.95 -10.43 12.02
C ALA A 502 23.58 -10.22 11.38
N ILE A 503 22.98 -9.04 11.57
CA ILE A 503 21.63 -8.70 11.10
C ILE A 503 21.68 -7.39 10.32
N GLY A 504 21.16 -7.40 9.09
CA GLY A 504 21.03 -6.22 8.25
C GLY A 504 19.69 -5.51 8.43
N ALA A 505 19.75 -4.18 8.43
CA ALA A 505 18.61 -3.27 8.41
C ALA A 505 18.89 -2.19 7.35
N PRO A 506 18.58 -2.46 6.07
CA PRO A 506 19.04 -1.65 4.94
C PRO A 506 18.47 -0.24 4.93
N ALA A 507 17.35 -0.03 5.62
CA ALA A 507 16.65 1.22 5.70
C ALA A 507 16.80 1.88 7.08
N PHE A 508 17.67 1.34 7.94
CA PHE A 508 18.00 1.97 9.20
C PHE A 508 18.71 3.31 8.96
N VAL A 509 18.31 4.32 9.74
CA VAL A 509 18.84 5.68 9.64
C VAL A 509 19.18 6.14 11.06
N ASN A 510 20.35 6.74 11.28
CA ASN A 510 20.70 7.21 12.62
C ASN A 510 19.89 8.45 13.00
N ALA A 511 19.78 8.71 14.30
CA ALA A 511 19.12 9.92 14.79
C ALA A 511 19.78 11.19 14.21
N GLY A 512 18.97 12.02 13.54
CA GLY A 512 19.41 13.27 12.91
C GLY A 512 19.80 13.16 11.44
N ASP A 513 19.91 11.94 10.89
CA ASP A 513 20.11 11.73 9.45
C ASP A 513 18.78 11.89 8.68
N ASP A 514 18.90 12.14 7.38
CA ASP A 514 17.73 12.24 6.50
C ASP A 514 17.14 10.83 6.27
N PRO A 515 15.87 10.60 6.66
CA PRO A 515 15.20 9.30 6.54
C PRO A 515 15.11 8.79 5.09
N LEU A 516 15.20 9.66 4.08
CA LEU A 516 15.20 9.25 2.67
C LEU A 516 16.56 8.79 2.14
N GLN A 517 17.61 8.79 2.96
CA GLN A 517 18.93 8.33 2.52
C GLN A 517 19.12 6.81 2.60
N TYR A 518 18.31 6.10 3.40
CA TYR A 518 18.38 4.64 3.53
C TYR A 518 19.83 4.12 3.65
N LEU A 519 20.62 4.75 4.53
CA LEU A 519 22.05 4.46 4.65
C LEU A 519 22.31 3.03 5.14
N GLY A 520 21.40 2.51 5.94
CA GLY A 520 21.40 1.16 6.45
C GLY A 520 22.47 0.91 7.50
N SER A 521 22.25 -0.16 8.25
CA SER A 521 23.17 -0.64 9.29
C SER A 521 23.23 -2.17 9.31
N VAL A 522 24.37 -2.70 9.74
CA VAL A 522 24.55 -4.11 10.13
C VAL A 522 24.83 -4.17 11.63
N PHE A 523 24.07 -5.00 12.33
CA PHE A 523 24.14 -5.19 13.77
C PHE A 523 24.75 -6.57 14.08
N VAL A 524 25.82 -6.60 14.85
CA VAL A 524 26.50 -7.84 15.24
C VAL A 524 26.25 -8.12 16.71
N TYR A 525 25.85 -9.35 17.00
CA TYR A 525 25.57 -9.87 18.32
C TYR A 525 26.47 -11.06 18.59
N PHE A 526 27.28 -10.98 19.64
CA PHE A 526 28.18 -12.07 19.99
C PHE A 526 27.44 -13.20 20.69
N GLY A 527 27.75 -14.42 20.30
CA GLY A 527 27.25 -15.63 20.94
C GLY A 527 27.71 -15.75 22.40
N ASN A 528 27.10 -16.65 23.17
CA ASN A 528 27.54 -16.91 24.54
C ASN A 528 27.37 -18.39 24.90
N LYS A 529 28.40 -18.96 25.54
CA LYS A 529 28.40 -20.37 25.96
C LYS A 529 27.31 -20.65 27.00
N ALA A 530 26.48 -21.64 26.68
CA ALA A 530 25.51 -22.30 27.56
C ALA A 530 24.42 -21.37 28.15
N LYS A 531 23.90 -20.42 27.39
CA LYS A 531 22.75 -19.59 27.80
C LYS A 531 21.66 -19.55 26.74
N MET A 532 20.45 -19.96 27.10
CA MET A 532 19.26 -19.52 26.38
C MET A 532 19.07 -18.01 26.57
N ASN A 533 18.49 -17.33 25.57
CA ASN A 533 18.37 -15.87 25.52
C ASN A 533 19.72 -15.16 25.56
N VAL A 534 20.60 -15.54 24.62
CA VAL A 534 21.97 -15.03 24.50
C VAL A 534 22.01 -13.49 24.42
N TYR A 535 21.06 -12.89 23.71
CA TYR A 535 21.11 -11.47 23.32
C TYR A 535 20.20 -10.56 24.16
N ASN A 536 20.70 -9.95 25.23
CA ASN A 536 19.88 -9.14 26.16
C ASN A 536 20.09 -7.62 26.05
N GLY A 537 20.23 -7.07 24.83
CA GLY A 537 20.38 -5.63 24.69
C GLY A 537 20.77 -5.15 23.30
N ALA A 538 21.49 -4.02 23.27
CA ALA A 538 22.05 -3.44 22.06
C ALA A 538 23.08 -4.38 21.43
N ALA A 539 23.22 -4.29 20.10
CA ALA A 539 24.24 -5.01 19.35
C ALA A 539 25.63 -4.73 19.93
N ASN A 540 26.51 -5.73 19.91
CA ASN A 540 27.91 -5.58 20.31
C ASN A 540 28.67 -4.64 19.36
N ILE A 541 28.34 -4.70 18.07
CA ILE A 541 28.90 -3.82 17.05
C ILE A 541 27.77 -3.35 16.13
N THR A 542 27.74 -2.06 15.82
CA THR A 542 26.92 -1.48 14.76
C THR A 542 27.82 -0.96 13.66
N ILE A 543 27.67 -1.49 12.45
CA ILE A 543 28.37 -1.05 11.25
C ILE A 543 27.37 -0.21 10.45
N ALA A 544 27.54 1.10 10.43
CA ALA A 544 26.70 2.01 9.66
C ALA A 544 27.45 2.55 8.44
N CYS A 545 26.75 2.73 7.33
CA CYS A 545 27.31 3.51 6.23
C CYS A 545 27.40 4.98 6.67
N SER A 546 28.59 5.57 6.52
CA SER A 546 28.77 7.02 6.66
C SER A 546 28.82 7.64 5.26
N LYS A 547 28.21 8.81 5.12
CA LYS A 547 28.33 9.60 3.89
C LYS A 547 29.81 9.93 3.70
N VAL A 548 30.40 9.51 2.58
CA VAL A 548 31.72 10.02 2.19
C VAL A 548 31.53 11.51 1.92
N MET A 549 32.03 12.37 2.83
CA MET A 549 32.06 13.81 2.59
C MET A 549 33.00 14.06 1.42
N GLY A 550 32.41 14.25 0.23
CA GLY A 550 33.09 14.66 -0.99
C GLY A 550 33.37 16.16 -1.02
#